data_AF-A0A2E6M323-F1
#
_entry.id   AF-A0A2E6M323-F1
#
_cell.length_a   1.000
_cell.length_b   1.000
_cell.length_c   1.000
_cell.angle_alpha   90.00
_cell.angle_beta   90.00
_cell.angle_gamma   90.00
#
_symmetry.space_group_name_H-M   'P 1'
#
loop_
_entity.id
_entity.type
_entity.pdbx_description
1 polymer ?
#
loop_
_entity_poly.entity_id
_entity_poly.type
_entity_poly.pdbx_seq_one_letter_code
_entity_poly.pdbx_strand_id
1 'polypeptide(L)'
;MTLALEPKYATCNDPRHTAFQTPSQKLNNCYLADIQAHKYTGVVNVVKLTNDTLRLAYETSDRSSCGQRLNGHCHLGKVNGVQQKVKCAGQWHFVRGDLKIMTPSTGTYRPCGEIGECDEATEHRDNMHQAALDLLGPGGMKGVEYRSSHEGQTYITRY
;
A
#
# COMPACT_ATOMS: atom_id res chain seq x y z
N MET A 1 -6.99 -19.34 8.46
CA MET A 1 -5.92 -19.28 7.44
C MET A 1 -5.84 -17.83 7.03
N THR A 2 -4.72 -17.13 7.24
CA THR A 2 -4.61 -15.73 6.77
C THR A 2 -4.52 -15.76 5.24
N LEU A 3 -5.49 -15.16 4.57
CA LEU A 3 -5.58 -15.14 3.12
C LEU A 3 -4.57 -14.12 2.60
N ALA A 4 -3.69 -14.57 1.70
CA ALA A 4 -2.64 -13.73 1.11
C ALA A 4 -2.99 -13.39 -0.33
N LEU A 5 -2.93 -12.11 -0.68
CA LEU A 5 -3.17 -11.63 -2.04
C LEU A 5 -2.01 -11.99 -2.95
N GLU A 6 -2.35 -12.71 -4.01
CA GLU A 6 -1.47 -12.91 -5.16
C GLU A 6 -1.40 -11.65 -6.02
N PRO A 7 -0.26 -11.38 -6.67
CA PRO A 7 -0.19 -10.34 -7.70
C PRO A 7 -1.01 -10.77 -8.92
N LYS A 8 -2.05 -10.01 -9.30
CA LYS A 8 -2.98 -10.40 -10.38
C LYS A 8 -2.83 -9.57 -11.66
N TYR A 9 -2.19 -8.40 -11.61
CA TYR A 9 -2.03 -7.51 -12.76
C TYR A 9 -0.70 -6.74 -12.67
N ALA A 10 -0.05 -6.48 -13.81
CA ALA A 10 1.20 -5.71 -13.87
C ALA A 10 2.32 -6.22 -12.93
N THR A 11 2.78 -7.47 -13.15
CA THR A 11 4.05 -7.94 -12.58
C THR A 11 5.21 -7.38 -13.39
N CYS A 12 6.30 -6.98 -12.73
CA CYS A 12 7.54 -6.61 -13.42
C CYS A 12 8.55 -7.74 -13.22
N ASN A 13 9.23 -8.16 -14.27
CA ASN A 13 10.31 -9.16 -14.16
C ASN A 13 11.70 -8.51 -14.11
N ASP A 14 11.79 -7.16 -14.16
CA ASP A 14 13.07 -6.46 -14.08
C ASP A 14 13.69 -6.64 -12.66
N PRO A 15 14.84 -7.30 -12.54
CA PRO A 15 15.52 -7.52 -11.27
C PRO A 15 16.15 -6.23 -10.71
N ARG A 16 16.25 -5.16 -11.50
CA ARG A 16 16.68 -3.82 -11.04
C ARG A 16 15.57 -3.07 -10.33
N HIS A 17 14.35 -3.60 -10.37
CA HIS A 17 13.14 -3.03 -9.79
C HIS A 17 12.82 -3.72 -8.45
N THR A 18 13.83 -3.91 -7.61
CA THR A 18 13.72 -4.57 -6.31
C THR A 18 13.88 -3.58 -5.19
N ALA A 19 12.94 -3.59 -4.25
CA ALA A 19 13.04 -2.82 -3.01
C ALA A 19 14.13 -3.34 -2.03
N PHE A 20 15.03 -4.22 -2.48
CA PHE A 20 16.14 -4.75 -1.67
C PHE A 20 17.45 -4.72 -2.48
N GLN A 21 18.43 -4.00 -1.93
CA GLN A 21 19.85 -3.97 -2.31
C GLN A 21 20.19 -3.74 -3.78
N THR A 22 19.39 -2.97 -4.52
CA THR A 22 19.87 -2.35 -5.76
C THR A 22 20.40 -0.95 -5.47
N PRO A 23 21.61 -0.57 -5.95
CA PRO A 23 22.11 0.80 -5.92
C PRO A 23 21.37 1.72 -6.90
N SER A 24 20.05 1.55 -7.06
CA SER A 24 19.22 2.56 -7.69
C SER A 24 18.92 3.64 -6.64
N GLN A 25 19.71 4.70 -6.70
CA GLN A 25 19.93 5.73 -5.69
C GLN A 25 18.71 6.54 -5.18
N LYS A 26 17.44 6.20 -5.45
CA LYS A 26 16.29 7.04 -5.04
C LYS A 26 14.98 6.27 -4.82
N LEU A 27 14.97 5.23 -4.00
CA LEU A 27 13.70 4.69 -3.49
C LEU A 27 13.37 5.39 -2.18
N ASN A 28 12.41 6.30 -2.27
CA ASN A 28 11.98 7.17 -1.19
C ASN A 28 11.05 6.38 -0.26
N ASN A 29 11.61 5.37 0.44
CA ASN A 29 10.94 4.76 1.57
C ASN A 29 10.63 5.89 2.54
N CYS A 30 9.36 6.24 2.69
CA CYS A 30 8.98 7.31 3.59
C CYS A 30 8.76 6.71 4.98
N TYR A 31 9.43 7.27 5.97
CA TYR A 31 9.17 6.93 7.37
C TYR A 31 8.00 7.77 7.88
N LEU A 32 7.21 7.21 8.80
CA LEU A 32 6.13 7.96 9.44
C LEU A 32 6.67 9.27 10.06
N ALA A 33 7.85 9.20 10.69
CA ALA A 33 8.50 10.35 11.29
C ALA A 33 8.71 11.49 10.28
N ASP A 34 9.11 11.18 9.05
CA ASP A 34 9.31 12.19 8.00
C ASP A 34 7.97 12.78 7.53
N ILE A 35 6.97 11.93 7.34
CA ILE A 35 5.61 12.35 6.96
C ILE A 35 5.07 13.37 7.98
N GLN A 36 5.24 13.09 9.27
CA GLN A 36 4.77 13.94 10.36
C GLN A 36 5.62 15.20 10.52
N ALA A 37 6.95 15.07 10.53
CA ALA A 37 7.88 16.20 10.69
C ALA A 37 7.73 17.23 9.58
N HIS A 38 7.57 16.78 8.33
CA HIS A 38 7.41 17.65 7.17
C HIS A 38 5.97 18.07 6.91
N LYS A 39 5.01 17.63 7.74
CA LYS A 39 3.57 17.87 7.55
C LYS A 39 3.14 17.51 6.12
N TYR A 40 3.61 16.36 5.62
CA TYR A 40 3.38 15.93 4.25
C TYR A 40 1.88 15.88 3.93
N THR A 41 1.53 16.33 2.73
CA THR A 41 0.17 16.25 2.19
C THR A 41 0.26 15.61 0.82
N GLY A 42 -0.38 14.46 0.65
CA GLY A 42 -0.31 13.71 -0.59
C GLY A 42 -0.51 12.21 -0.38
N VAL A 43 -0.15 11.44 -1.41
CA VAL A 43 -0.37 9.98 -1.45
C VAL A 43 0.92 9.24 -1.12
N VAL A 44 0.77 8.18 -0.34
CA VAL A 44 1.79 7.18 -0.02
C VAL A 44 1.28 5.81 -0.48
N ASN A 45 2.04 5.12 -1.31
CA ASN A 45 1.78 3.73 -1.67
C ASN A 45 2.24 2.82 -0.54
N VAL A 46 1.44 1.80 -0.25
CA VAL A 46 1.63 0.90 0.89
C VAL A 46 1.54 -0.54 0.44
N VAL A 47 2.44 -1.38 0.97
CA VAL A 47 2.39 -2.84 0.84
C VAL A 47 2.78 -3.48 2.17
N LYS A 48 1.91 -4.34 2.72
CA LYS A 48 2.23 -5.21 3.87
C LYS A 48 2.48 -6.63 3.38
N LEU A 49 3.72 -7.08 3.47
CA LEU A 49 4.13 -8.43 3.09
C LEU A 49 3.57 -9.49 4.08
N THR A 50 3.61 -10.76 3.66
CA THR A 50 3.15 -11.89 4.51
C THR A 50 4.01 -12.12 5.75
N ASN A 51 5.27 -11.66 5.74
CA ASN A 51 6.16 -11.65 6.90
C ASN A 51 5.99 -10.40 7.81
N ASP A 52 4.86 -9.71 7.69
CA ASP A 52 4.50 -8.48 8.42
C ASP A 52 5.38 -7.25 8.17
N THR A 53 6.31 -7.31 7.20
CA THR A 53 7.05 -6.13 6.77
C THR A 53 6.10 -5.15 6.06
N LEU A 54 5.94 -3.95 6.64
CA LEU A 54 5.25 -2.82 6.03
C LEU A 54 6.23 -1.98 5.20
N ARG A 55 5.85 -1.66 3.98
CA ARG A 55 6.63 -0.81 3.06
C ARG A 55 5.78 0.36 2.59
N LEU A 56 6.37 1.55 2.67
CA LEU A 56 5.73 2.82 2.37
C LEU A 56 6.60 3.59 1.40
N ALA A 57 6.01 4.23 0.39
CA ALA A 57 6.74 5.17 -0.45
C ALA A 57 5.83 6.26 -1.01
N TYR A 58 6.36 7.48 -1.13
CA TYR A 58 5.64 8.57 -1.78
C TYR A 58 5.28 8.21 -3.22
N GLU A 59 4.05 8.54 -3.63
CA GLU A 59 3.64 8.36 -5.03
C GLU A 59 4.51 9.23 -5.95
N THR A 60 4.98 8.64 -7.05
CA THR A 60 5.74 9.33 -8.11
C THR A 60 5.14 9.02 -9.49
N SER A 61 5.34 9.93 -10.43
CA SER A 61 5.06 9.73 -11.85
C SER A 61 6.17 8.96 -12.58
N ASP A 62 7.33 8.77 -11.94
CA ASP A 62 8.47 8.08 -12.53
C ASP A 62 8.16 6.61 -12.81
N ARG A 63 8.75 6.07 -13.88
CA ARG A 63 8.54 4.69 -14.32
C ARG A 63 9.87 4.01 -14.60
N SER A 64 9.92 2.71 -14.42
CA SER A 64 11.04 1.89 -14.88
C SER A 64 10.93 1.51 -16.34
N SER A 65 11.99 0.90 -16.85
CA SER A 65 12.06 0.37 -18.21
C SER A 65 10.97 -0.67 -18.51
N CYS A 66 10.45 -1.38 -17.50
CA CYS A 66 9.31 -2.30 -17.66
C CYS A 66 7.94 -1.57 -17.71
N GLY A 67 7.92 -0.24 -17.74
CA GLY A 67 6.71 0.60 -17.79
C GLY A 67 5.98 0.79 -16.45
N GLN A 68 6.39 0.04 -15.42
CA GLN A 68 5.81 0.10 -14.08
C GLN A 68 6.28 1.33 -13.31
N ARG A 69 5.41 1.88 -12.47
CA ARG A 69 5.75 3.05 -11.63
C ARG A 69 6.85 2.71 -10.64
N LEU A 70 7.85 3.59 -10.51
CA LEU A 70 8.74 3.59 -9.35
C LEU A 70 7.91 3.85 -8.09
N ASN A 71 8.29 3.27 -6.96
CA ASN A 71 7.52 3.33 -5.69
C ASN A 71 6.06 2.85 -5.78
N GLY A 72 5.64 2.21 -6.88
CA GLY A 72 4.33 1.60 -7.01
C GLY A 72 4.25 0.25 -6.27
N HIS A 73 3.05 -0.30 -6.16
CA HIS A 73 2.81 -1.54 -5.41
C HIS A 73 3.59 -2.74 -5.94
N CYS A 74 3.72 -2.88 -7.27
CA CYS A 74 4.58 -3.90 -7.88
C CYS A 74 6.02 -3.79 -7.39
N HIS A 75 6.58 -2.58 -7.33
CA HIS A 75 7.93 -2.36 -6.83
C HIS A 75 8.02 -2.72 -5.34
N LEU A 76 7.14 -2.15 -4.52
CA LEU A 76 7.15 -2.36 -3.08
C LEU A 76 6.94 -3.83 -2.69
N GLY A 77 6.17 -4.59 -3.46
CA GLY A 77 5.89 -6.01 -3.23
C GLY A 77 6.99 -6.98 -3.67
N LYS A 78 8.13 -6.50 -4.18
CA LYS A 78 9.23 -7.37 -4.62
C LYS A 78 10.28 -7.60 -3.55
N VAL A 79 10.77 -8.83 -3.45
CA VAL A 79 11.89 -9.23 -2.61
C VAL A 79 12.85 -10.07 -3.45
N ASN A 80 14.12 -9.69 -3.51
CA ASN A 80 15.17 -10.39 -4.28
C ASN A 80 14.76 -10.76 -5.72
N GLY A 81 14.12 -9.82 -6.43
CA GLY A 81 13.68 -10.01 -7.81
C GLY A 81 12.30 -10.64 -7.97
N VAL A 82 11.76 -11.24 -6.92
CA VAL A 82 10.53 -12.04 -6.97
C VAL A 82 9.37 -11.26 -6.37
N GLN A 83 8.25 -11.21 -7.10
CA GLN A 83 7.00 -10.63 -6.60
C GLN A 83 6.45 -11.52 -5.48
N GLN A 84 6.21 -10.93 -4.31
CA GLN A 84 5.71 -11.66 -3.15
C GLN A 84 4.19 -11.57 -3.07
N LYS A 85 3.58 -12.52 -2.35
CA LYS A 85 2.22 -12.38 -1.84
C LYS A 85 2.20 -11.33 -0.73
N VAL A 86 1.04 -10.71 -0.53
CA VAL A 86 0.88 -9.61 0.45
C VAL A 86 -0.36 -9.83 1.29
N LYS A 87 -0.36 -9.32 2.52
CA LYS A 87 -1.58 -9.24 3.34
C LYS A 87 -2.49 -8.12 2.88
N CYS A 88 -1.89 -6.98 2.51
CA CYS A 88 -2.62 -5.86 1.91
C CYS A 88 -1.71 -4.93 1.10
N ALA A 89 -2.32 -4.16 0.20
CA ALA A 89 -1.65 -3.14 -0.58
C ALA A 89 -2.65 -2.05 -1.04
N GLY A 90 -2.19 -0.81 -1.14
CA GLY A 90 -3.09 0.29 -1.44
C GLY A 90 -2.46 1.67 -1.28
N GLN A 91 -3.30 2.69 -1.16
CA GLN A 91 -2.86 4.08 -1.04
C GLN A 91 -3.34 4.67 0.29
N TRP A 92 -2.45 5.42 0.92
CA TRP A 92 -2.71 6.21 2.11
C TRP A 92 -2.59 7.69 1.78
N HIS A 93 -3.62 8.46 2.11
CA HIS A 93 -3.68 9.89 1.87
C HIS A 93 -3.43 10.62 3.18
N PHE A 94 -2.36 11.39 3.19
CA PHE A 94 -1.97 12.22 4.32
C PHE A 94 -2.36 13.68 4.09
N VAL A 95 -2.74 14.36 5.16
CA VAL A 95 -2.99 15.80 5.18
C VAL A 95 -2.24 16.36 6.39
N ARG A 96 -1.27 17.23 6.12
CA ARG A 96 -0.42 17.86 7.14
C ARG A 96 0.24 16.86 8.10
N GLY A 97 0.62 15.68 7.59
CA GLY A 97 1.27 14.62 8.37
C GLY A 97 0.29 13.62 9.02
N ASP A 98 -1.01 13.89 9.01
CA ASP A 98 -2.02 12.97 9.54
C ASP A 98 -2.57 12.08 8.43
N LEU A 99 -2.67 10.77 8.69
CA LEU A 99 -3.44 9.88 7.82
C LEU A 99 -4.91 10.29 7.86
N LYS A 100 -5.55 10.36 6.70
CA LYS A 100 -7.00 10.65 6.59
C LYS A 100 -7.76 9.55 5.86
N ILE A 101 -7.19 9.00 4.79
CA ILE A 101 -7.88 8.04 3.94
C ILE A 101 -6.94 6.88 3.60
N MET A 102 -7.44 5.66 3.69
CA MET A 102 -6.84 4.44 3.15
C MET A 102 -7.71 3.93 2.00
N THR A 103 -7.12 3.48 0.91
CA THR A 103 -7.85 2.87 -0.21
C THR A 103 -7.16 1.59 -0.68
N PRO A 104 -7.89 0.59 -1.20
CA PRO A 104 -7.32 -0.57 -1.87
C PRO A 104 -6.88 -0.25 -3.32
N SER A 105 -6.63 1.02 -3.65
CA SER A 105 -6.27 1.42 -5.01
C SER A 105 -4.86 0.94 -5.34
N THR A 106 -4.79 -0.23 -5.98
CA THR A 106 -3.54 -0.83 -6.46
C THR A 106 -3.76 -1.48 -7.81
N GLY A 107 -2.81 -1.25 -8.71
CA GLY A 107 -2.77 -1.91 -10.01
C GLY A 107 -2.18 -3.33 -9.96
N THR A 108 -1.66 -3.77 -8.80
CA THR A 108 -0.91 -5.03 -8.69
C THR A 108 -1.60 -6.09 -7.84
N TYR A 109 -2.14 -5.69 -6.70
CA TYR A 109 -2.64 -6.60 -5.66
C TYR A 109 -4.11 -6.34 -5.40
N ARG A 110 -4.98 -6.83 -6.27
CA ARG A 110 -6.41 -6.54 -6.16
C ARG A 110 -7.11 -7.62 -5.33
N PRO A 111 -7.72 -7.29 -4.18
CA PRO A 111 -8.60 -8.23 -3.48
C PRO A 111 -9.83 -8.57 -4.34
N CYS A 112 -10.47 -9.73 -4.12
CA CYS A 112 -11.72 -10.07 -4.77
C CYS A 112 -12.81 -9.09 -4.39
N GLY A 113 -13.62 -8.66 -5.36
CA GLY A 113 -14.82 -7.87 -5.09
C GLY A 113 -14.61 -6.62 -4.23
N GLU A 114 -15.65 -6.26 -3.51
CA GLU A 114 -15.75 -5.14 -2.57
C GLU A 114 -15.48 -5.55 -1.11
N ILE A 115 -15.35 -4.56 -0.22
CA ILE A 115 -15.36 -4.80 1.22
C ILE A 115 -16.66 -5.50 1.61
N GLY A 116 -16.57 -6.67 2.24
CA GLY A 116 -17.73 -7.42 2.72
C GLY A 116 -18.37 -8.34 1.68
N GLU A 117 -17.96 -8.29 0.41
CA GLU A 117 -18.41 -9.24 -0.62
C GLU A 117 -17.71 -10.60 -0.53
N CYS A 118 -16.45 -10.60 -0.11
CA CYS A 118 -15.70 -11.83 0.13
C CYS A 118 -14.76 -11.69 1.33
N ASP A 119 -14.37 -12.84 1.89
CA ASP A 119 -13.45 -12.92 3.03
C ASP A 119 -12.10 -12.25 2.71
N GLU A 120 -11.57 -12.41 1.48
CA GLU A 120 -10.30 -11.79 1.05
C GLU A 120 -10.36 -10.25 1.10
N ALA A 121 -11.47 -9.61 0.71
CA ALA A 121 -11.59 -8.16 0.78
C ALA A 121 -11.78 -7.64 2.20
N THR A 122 -12.49 -8.38 3.04
CA THR A 122 -12.66 -8.07 4.47
C THR A 122 -11.32 -8.18 5.18
N GLU A 123 -10.60 -9.29 4.99
CA GLU A 123 -9.25 -9.49 5.53
C GLU A 123 -8.27 -8.44 4.99
N HIS A 124 -8.37 -8.05 3.72
CA HIS A 124 -7.53 -6.99 3.15
C HIS A 124 -7.73 -5.65 3.88
N ARG A 125 -8.98 -5.23 4.07
CA ARG A 125 -9.32 -4.01 4.82
C ARG A 125 -8.77 -4.09 6.25
N ASP A 126 -8.99 -5.21 6.92
CA ASP A 126 -8.59 -5.38 8.32
C ASP A 126 -7.07 -5.39 8.46
N ASN A 127 -6.34 -6.03 7.54
CA ASN A 127 -4.88 -5.97 7.49
C ASN A 127 -4.37 -4.55 7.20
N MET A 128 -5.05 -3.77 6.35
CA MET A 128 -4.71 -2.37 6.08
C MET A 128 -4.92 -1.50 7.32
N HIS A 129 -6.06 -1.66 7.99
CA HIS A 129 -6.37 -0.97 9.24
C HIS A 129 -5.34 -1.33 10.32
N GLN A 130 -5.05 -2.60 10.53
CA GLN A 130 -4.07 -3.05 11.51
C GLN A 130 -2.68 -2.50 11.20
N ALA A 131 -2.25 -2.48 9.93
CA ALA A 131 -0.97 -1.90 9.52
C ALA A 131 -0.87 -0.40 9.87
N ALA A 132 -1.96 0.36 9.67
CA ALA A 132 -2.01 1.77 10.03
C ALA A 132 -2.05 1.97 11.56
N LEU A 133 -2.82 1.14 12.27
CA LEU A 133 -2.92 1.16 13.73
C LEU A 133 -1.58 0.84 14.40
N ASP A 134 -0.86 -0.18 13.92
CA ASP A 134 0.47 -0.56 14.41
C ASP A 134 1.48 0.59 14.26
N LEU A 135 1.35 1.36 13.17
CA LEU A 135 2.28 2.43 12.83
C LEU A 135 1.94 3.76 13.54
N LEU A 136 0.66 4.14 13.60
CA LEU A 136 0.18 5.44 14.07
C LEU A 136 -0.32 5.43 15.52
N GLY A 137 -0.68 4.26 16.03
CA GLY A 137 -1.40 4.09 17.29
C GLY A 137 -2.87 4.56 17.24
N PRO A 138 -3.65 4.27 18.29
CA PRO A 138 -5.09 4.59 18.34
C PRO A 138 -5.39 6.08 18.13
N GLY A 139 -4.55 6.97 18.65
CA GLY A 139 -4.73 8.42 18.51
C GLY A 139 -4.60 8.90 17.07
N GLY A 140 -3.64 8.36 16.31
CA GLY A 140 -3.43 8.72 14.91
C GLY A 140 -4.47 8.10 13.95
N MET A 141 -5.23 7.11 14.40
CA MET A 141 -6.31 6.47 13.64
C MET A 141 -7.65 7.17 13.77
N LYS A 142 -7.81 8.12 14.71
CA LYS A 142 -9.08 8.80 14.95
C LYS A 142 -9.55 9.59 13.73
N GLY A 143 -10.72 9.22 13.21
CA GLY A 143 -11.33 9.84 12.04
C GLY A 143 -10.70 9.41 10.71
N VAL A 144 -9.86 8.37 10.70
CA VAL A 144 -9.34 7.79 9.46
C VAL A 144 -10.44 7.01 8.77
N GLU A 145 -10.56 7.21 7.46
CA GLU A 145 -11.51 6.49 6.63
C GLU A 145 -10.80 5.42 5.80
N TYR A 146 -11.41 4.24 5.66
CA TYR A 146 -11.10 3.33 4.57
C TYR A 146 -12.17 3.47 3.49
N ARG A 147 -11.75 3.77 2.27
CA ARG A 147 -12.64 3.97 1.12
C ARG A 147 -12.34 2.94 0.03
N SER A 148 -13.36 2.23 -0.42
CA SER A 148 -13.30 1.37 -1.61
C SER A 148 -14.38 1.78 -2.61
N SER A 149 -14.15 1.54 -3.89
CA SER A 149 -15.14 1.82 -4.93
C SER A 149 -15.30 0.64 -5.88
N HIS A 150 -16.53 0.39 -6.30
CA HIS A 150 -16.91 -0.65 -7.25
C HIS A 150 -18.19 -0.22 -7.97
N GLU A 151 -18.25 -0.46 -9.28
CA GLU A 151 -19.35 -0.04 -10.16
C GLU A 151 -19.82 1.43 -9.98
N GLY A 152 -18.88 2.33 -9.64
CA GLY A 152 -19.16 3.75 -9.42
C GLY A 152 -19.73 4.11 -8.04
N GLN A 153 -20.01 3.12 -7.18
CA GLN A 153 -20.37 3.33 -5.78
C GLN A 153 -19.11 3.39 -4.90
N THR A 154 -19.16 4.15 -3.81
CA THR A 154 -18.05 4.29 -2.85
C THR A 154 -18.52 3.90 -1.46
N TYR A 155 -17.81 2.96 -0.85
CA TYR A 155 -18.05 2.42 0.48
C TYR A 155 -17.03 3.00 1.45
N ILE A 156 -17.49 3.39 2.63
CA ILE A 156 -16.68 4.09 3.62
C ILE A 156 -16.80 3.39 4.98
N THR A 157 -15.66 2.99 5.54
CA THR A 157 -15.54 2.57 6.95
C THR A 157 -14.76 3.65 7.70
N ARG A 158 -15.21 4.05 8.89
CA ARG A 158 -14.54 5.06 9.73
C ARG A 158 -13.98 4.43 10.99
N TYR A 159 -12.79 4.86 11.40
CA TYR A 159 -12.08 4.42 12.60
C TYR A 159 -11.86 5.56 13.60
#